data_AF-A0A954FUJ9-F1
#
_entry.id   AF-A0A954FUJ9-F1
#
_cell.length_a   1.000
_cell.length_b   1.000
_cell.length_c   1.000
_cell.angle_alpha   90.00
_cell.angle_beta   90.00
_cell.angle_gamma   90.00
#
_symmetry.space_group_name_H-M   'P 1'
#
loop_
_entity.id
_entity.type
_entity.pdbx_description
1 polymer ?
#
loop_
_entity_poly.entity_id
_entity_poly.type
_entity_poly.pdbx_seq_one_letter_code
_entity_poly.pdbx_strand_id
1 'polypeptide(L)' 'MSTQLSEEDVLKVASLSRLKLSPTEVDALGKQMGSVLKYIAMLDELDTEAIEP' A
#
# COMPACT_ATOMS: atom_id res chain seq x y z
N MET A 1 -10.21 -3.96 -5.05
CA MET A 1 -9.52 -4.72 -3.98
C MET A 1 -9.78 -4.09 -2.61
N SER A 2 -9.84 -4.86 -1.52
CA SER A 2 -10.09 -4.31 -0.16
C SER A 2 -8.82 -3.70 0.45
N THR A 3 -8.70 -2.39 0.38
CA THR A 3 -7.48 -1.61 0.68
C THR A 3 -7.34 -1.23 2.17
N GLN A 4 -7.51 -2.18 3.09
CA GLN A 4 -7.13 -1.94 4.49
C GLN A 4 -5.73 -2.50 4.73
N LEU A 5 -4.76 -1.59 4.85
CA LEU A 5 -3.38 -1.92 5.16
C LEU A 5 -3.26 -2.15 6.67
N SER A 6 -2.80 -3.33 7.08
CA SER A 6 -2.53 -3.63 8.49
C SER A 6 -1.15 -3.12 8.91
N GLU A 7 -0.91 -3.02 10.22
CA GLU A 7 0.42 -2.72 10.76
C GLU A 7 1.47 -3.74 10.28
N GLU A 8 1.10 -5.02 10.23
CA GLU A 8 1.96 -6.09 9.73
C GLU A 8 2.33 -5.89 8.26
N ASP A 9 1.41 -5.40 7.43
CA ASP A 9 1.70 -5.11 6.01
C ASP A 9 2.71 -3.97 5.87
N VAL A 10 2.57 -2.91 6.67
CA VAL A 10 3.53 -1.78 6.69
C VAL A 10 4.91 -2.27 7.12
N LEU A 11 4.99 -3.07 8.19
CA LEU A 11 6.24 -3.63 8.69
C LEU A 11 6.88 -4.59 7.69
N LYS A 12 6.08 -5.37 6.96
CA LYS A 12 6.55 -6.28 5.91
C LYS A 12 7.17 -5.51 4.75
N VAL A 13 6.51 -4.46 4.26
CA VAL A 13 7.04 -3.60 3.19
C VAL A 13 8.31 -2.88 3.65
N ALA A 14 8.34 -2.39 4.90
CA ALA A 14 9.53 -1.77 5.48
C ALA A 14 10.71 -2.75 5.53
N SER A 15 10.46 -4.01 5.92
CA SER A 15 11.47 -5.07 5.94
C SER A 15 12.04 -5.35 4.55
N LEU A 16 11.19 -5.49 3.53
CA LEU A 16 11.60 -5.67 2.14
C LEU A 16 12.46 -4.49 1.63
N SER A 17 12.17 -3.29 2.13
CA SER A 17 12.85 -2.05 1.76
C SER A 17 14.07 -1.73 2.64
N ARG A 18 14.42 -2.61 3.60
CA ARG A 18 15.49 -2.38 4.59
C ARG A 18 15.32 -1.10 5.41
N LEU A 19 14.07 -0.69 5.65
CA LEU A 19 13.72 0.45 6.48
C LEU A 19 13.42 -0.02 7.91
N LYS A 20 13.99 0.69 8.89
CA LYS A 20 13.66 0.50 10.31
C LYS A 20 12.71 1.62 10.72
N LEU A 21 11.50 1.24 11.13
CA LEU A 21 10.46 2.18 11.53
C LEU A 21 10.21 2.10 13.04
N SER A 22 9.98 3.24 13.67
CA SER A 22 9.42 3.33 15.02
C SER A 22 7.90 3.13 15.01
N PRO A 23 7.27 2.79 16.15
CA PRO A 23 5.81 2.59 16.21
C PRO A 23 5.00 3.80 15.71
N THR A 24 5.47 5.02 15.97
CA THR A 24 4.84 6.25 15.49
C THR A 24 4.96 6.43 13.98
N GLU A 25 6.09 6.02 13.39
CA GLU A 25 6.29 6.07 11.95
C GLU A 25 5.46 5.01 11.23
N VAL A 26 5.24 3.84 11.83
CA VAL A 26 4.39 2.79 11.26
C VAL A 26 2.95 3.27 11.11
N ASP A 27 2.37 3.91 12.14
CA ASP A 27 1.02 4.48 12.05
C ASP A 27 0.93 5.61 11.01
N ALA A 28 1.90 6.52 11.01
CA ALA A 28 1.91 7.64 10.07
C ALA A 28 2.06 7.17 8.61
N LEU A 29 3.03 6.30 8.33
CA LEU A 29 3.29 5.77 7.00
C LEU A 29 2.17 4.84 6.54
N GLY A 30 1.57 4.06 7.44
CA GLY A 30 0.41 3.23 7.13
C GLY A 30 -0.77 4.04 6.60
N LYS A 31 -1.10 5.18 7.26
CA LYS A 31 -2.15 6.11 6.80
C LYS A 31 -1.82 6.74 5.45
N GLN A 32 -0.57 7.12 5.22
CA GLN A 32 -0.13 7.71 3.96
C GLN A 32 -0.16 6.69 2.82
N MET A 33 0.37 5.48 3.02
CA MET A 33 0.29 4.39 2.05
C MET A 33 -1.15 4.02 1.74
N GLY A 34 -2.02 3.92 2.74
CA GLY A 34 -3.46 3.66 2.54
C GLY A 34 -4.12 4.72 1.66
N SER A 35 -3.75 5.99 1.83
CA SER A 35 -4.26 7.09 1.00
C SER A 35 -3.80 6.98 -0.46
N VAL A 36 -2.53 6.62 -0.68
CA VAL A 36 -1.97 6.41 -2.03
C VAL A 36 -2.61 5.20 -2.71
N LEU A 37 -2.75 4.07 -2.01
CA LEU A 37 -3.39 2.88 -2.57
C LEU A 37 -4.87 3.13 -2.90
N LYS A 38 -5.58 3.90 -2.08
CA LYS A 38 -6.95 4.32 -2.37
C LYS A 38 -7.04 5.18 -3.64
N TYR A 39 -6.06 6.06 -3.85
CA TYR A 39 -5.99 6.85 -5.08
C TYR A 39 -5.74 5.96 -6.30
N ILE A 40 -4.77 5.04 -6.21
CA ILE A 40 -4.43 4.11 -7.30
C ILE A 40 -5.58 3.16 -7.63
N ALA A 41 -6.43 2.82 -6.66
CA ALA A 41 -7.60 1.97 -6.89
C ALA A 41 -8.57 2.51 -7.95
N MET A 42 -8.47 3.79 -8.34
CA MET A 42 -9.22 4.31 -9.50
C MET A 42 -8.83 3.64 -10.83
N LEU A 43 -7.63 3.05 -10.91
CA LEU A 43 -7.17 2.32 -12.08
C LEU A 43 -7.87 0.95 -12.22
N ASP A 44 -8.45 0.41 -11.15
CA ASP A 44 -9.22 -0.86 -11.19
C ASP A 44 -10.47 -0.74 -12.08
N GLU A 45 -10.91 0.48 -12.42
CA GLU A 45 -12.06 0.74 -13.30
C GLU A 45 -11.74 0.54 -14.79
N LEU A 46 -10.45 0.40 -15.15
CA LEU A 46 -10.00 0.23 -16.52
C LEU A 46 -10.02 -1.25 -16.92
N ASP A 47 -10.70 -1.56 -18.02
CA ASP A 47 -10.65 -2.89 -18.63
C ASP A 47 -9.30 -3.09 -19.33
N THR A 48 -8.53 -4.06 -18.86
CA THR A 48 -7.20 -4.43 -19.39
C THR A 48 -7.15 -5.86 -19.92
N GLU A 49 -8.30 -6.54 -20.08
CA GLU A 49 -8.36 -7.97 -20.46
C GLU A 49 -7.66 -8.29 -21.80
N ALA A 50 -7.64 -7.33 -22.73
CA ALA A 50 -7.07 -7.49 -24.07
C ALA A 50 -5.64 -6.96 -24.23
N ILE A 51 -4.97 -6.55 -23.14
CA ILE A 51 -3.63 -5.93 -23.18
C ILE A 51 -2.63 -6.85 -22.47
N GLU A 52 -1.51 -7.18 -23.14
CA GLU A 52 -0.41 -7.91 -22.49
C GLU A 52 0.41 -6.97 -21.57
N PRO A 53 0.85 -7.44 -20.37
CA PRO A 53 1.55 -6.63 -19.37
C PRO A 53 2.96 -6.13 -19.76
#